data_AF-A6UN18-F1
#
_entry.id   AF-A6UN18-F1
#
_cell.length_a   1.000
_cell.length_b   1.000
_cell.length_c   1.000
_cell.angle_alpha   90.00
_cell.angle_beta   90.00
_cell.angle_gamma   90.00
#
_symmetry.space_group_name_H-M   'P 1'
#
loop_
_entity.id
_entity.type
_entity.pdbx_description
1 polymer ?
#
loop_
_entity_poly.entity_id
_entity_poly.type
_entity_poly.pdbx_seq_one_letter_code
_entity_poly.pdbx_strand_id
1 'polypeptide(L)'
;MYNSGVLWFRKMSVVAGKVLSTVNAPYGTTLSAEQLASKISDPASAVSFDPSAFSFFSEVDESIQISFLDEMHVDPMAASDLARKFSALAGYPLPLARAA
;
A
#
# COMPACT_ATOMS: atom_id res chain seq x y z
N MET A 1 4.24 -20.46 27.32
CA MET A 1 3.26 -19.59 26.64
C MET A 1 4.04 -18.57 25.82
N TYR A 2 4.14 -18.76 24.51
CA TYR A 2 4.86 -17.83 23.65
C TYR A 2 4.05 -16.54 23.51
N ASN A 3 4.73 -15.41 23.73
CA ASN A 3 4.15 -14.08 23.77
C ASN A 3 3.79 -13.62 22.35
N SER A 4 2.66 -14.11 21.84
CA SER A 4 2.06 -13.73 20.56
C SER A 4 1.55 -12.27 20.52
N GLY A 5 2.04 -11.38 21.38
CA GLY A 5 1.80 -9.93 21.27
C GLY A 5 3.00 -9.18 20.71
N VAL A 6 4.23 -9.58 21.10
CA VAL A 6 5.45 -8.82 20.80
C VAL A 6 5.97 -9.08 19.37
N LEU A 7 5.70 -10.27 18.83
CA LEU A 7 6.15 -10.64 17.48
C LEU A 7 5.40 -9.86 16.39
N TRP A 8 4.12 -9.55 16.62
CA TRP A 8 3.29 -8.79 15.68
C TRP A 8 3.74 -7.33 15.67
N PHE A 9 3.91 -6.68 16.83
CA PHE A 9 4.38 -5.29 16.91
C PHE A 9 5.78 -5.07 16.31
N ARG A 10 6.68 -6.06 16.42
CA ARG A 10 8.00 -5.99 15.78
C ARG A 10 7.95 -6.15 14.26
N LYS A 11 6.97 -6.88 13.73
CA LYS A 11 6.76 -7.04 12.29
C LYS A 11 6.06 -5.81 11.67
N MET A 12 5.13 -5.20 12.42
CA MET A 12 4.41 -3.96 12.07
C MET A 12 5.37 -2.83 11.64
N SER A 13 6.31 -2.45 12.53
CA SER A 13 7.28 -1.38 12.23
C SER A 13 8.14 -1.63 10.98
N VAL A 14 8.35 -2.90 10.60
CA VAL A 14 9.23 -3.24 9.47
C VAL A 14 8.51 -3.11 8.13
N VAL A 15 7.25 -3.54 8.05
CA VAL A 15 6.46 -3.49 6.81
C VAL A 15 6.10 -2.05 6.47
N ALA A 16 5.46 -1.33 7.40
CA ALA A 16 5.14 0.08 7.21
C ALA A 16 6.39 0.93 6.93
N GLY A 17 7.50 0.70 7.65
CA GLY A 17 8.76 1.40 7.42
C GLY A 17 9.34 1.16 6.03
N LYS A 18 9.29 -0.09 5.53
CA LYS A 18 9.78 -0.44 4.19
C LYS A 18 8.90 0.20 3.11
N VAL A 19 7.59 0.14 3.26
CA VAL A 19 6.63 0.76 2.33
C VAL A 19 6.84 2.28 2.28
N LEU A 20 6.89 2.95 3.43
CA LEU A 20 7.07 4.39 3.49
C LEU A 20 8.42 4.82 2.94
N SER A 21 9.50 4.04 3.16
CA SER A 21 10.81 4.33 2.56
C SER A 21 10.76 4.27 1.03
N THR A 22 10.02 3.34 0.44
CA THR A 22 9.88 3.22 -1.01
C THR A 22 8.99 4.32 -1.58
N VAL A 23 7.82 4.56 -0.97
CA VAL A 23 6.81 5.52 -1.48
C VAL A 23 7.26 6.98 -1.31
N ASN A 24 7.98 7.29 -0.23
CA ASN A 24 8.45 8.66 0.03
C ASN A 24 9.74 9.01 -0.72
N ALA A 25 10.58 8.03 -1.08
CA ALA A 25 11.85 8.27 -1.76
C ALA A 25 11.74 9.02 -3.11
N PRO A 26 10.84 8.64 -4.04
CA PRO A 26 10.78 9.29 -5.36
C PRO A 26 10.18 10.70 -5.32
N TYR A 27 9.34 11.01 -4.32
CA TYR A 27 8.60 12.28 -4.26
C TYR A 27 9.04 13.22 -3.14
N GLY A 28 10.00 12.82 -2.31
CA GLY A 28 10.46 13.60 -1.15
C GLY A 28 9.34 13.88 -0.13
N THR A 29 8.30 13.05 -0.12
CA THR A 29 7.14 13.21 0.77
C THR A 29 7.44 12.63 2.16
N THR A 30 6.69 13.05 3.17
CA THR A 30 6.77 12.47 4.52
C THR A 30 5.39 11.96 4.92
N LEU A 31 4.82 11.07 4.10
CA LEU A 31 3.55 10.44 4.45
C LEU A 31 3.75 9.50 5.63
N SER A 32 2.80 9.55 6.56
CA SER A 32 2.64 8.52 7.57
C SER A 32 1.95 7.28 6.98
N ALA A 33 2.00 6.15 7.69
CA ALA A 33 1.36 4.92 7.27
C ALA A 33 -0.17 5.09 7.15
N GLU A 34 -0.77 5.85 8.07
CA GLU A 34 -2.19 6.17 8.09
C GLU A 34 -2.60 7.05 6.91
N GLN A 35 -1.78 8.04 6.57
CA GLN A 35 -2.02 8.90 5.41
C GLN A 35 -1.94 8.11 4.11
N LEU A 36 -0.98 7.19 4.01
CA LEU A 36 -0.87 6.29 2.86
C LEU A 36 -2.07 5.33 2.80
N ALA A 37 -2.45 4.73 3.93
CA ALA A 37 -3.63 3.86 4.05
C ALA A 37 -4.91 4.56 3.60
N SER A 38 -5.11 5.81 4.03
CA SER A 38 -6.23 6.63 3.59
C SER A 38 -6.23 6.81 2.06
N LYS A 39 -5.08 7.12 1.46
CA LYS A 39 -4.95 7.31 0.01
C LYS A 39 -5.21 6.03 -0.78
N ILE A 40 -4.70 4.88 -0.35
CA ILE A 40 -4.86 3.60 -1.07
C ILE A 40 -6.24 2.96 -0.86
N SER A 41 -7.03 3.47 0.09
CA SER A 41 -8.43 3.07 0.33
C SER A 41 -9.44 4.00 -0.34
N ASP A 42 -9.03 5.20 -0.75
CA ASP A 42 -9.91 6.21 -1.33
C ASP A 42 -9.97 6.08 -2.86
N PRO A 43 -11.15 5.78 -3.45
CA PRO A 43 -11.30 5.74 -4.90
C PRO A 43 -10.99 7.07 -5.60
N ALA A 44 -11.04 8.21 -4.90
CA ALA A 44 -10.66 9.51 -5.44
C ALA A 44 -9.17 9.57 -5.80
N SER A 45 -8.31 8.77 -5.16
CA SER A 45 -6.87 8.71 -5.45
C SER A 45 -6.56 8.25 -6.88
N ALA A 46 -7.39 7.40 -7.48
CA ALA A 46 -7.24 7.03 -8.89
C ALA A 46 -7.74 8.14 -9.83
N VAL A 47 -8.70 8.96 -9.38
CA VAL A 47 -9.23 10.08 -10.18
C VAL A 47 -8.20 11.22 -10.23
N SER A 48 -7.54 11.51 -9.11
CA SER A 48 -6.49 12.52 -9.02
C SER A 48 -5.12 12.02 -9.48
N PHE A 49 -5.00 10.73 -9.81
CA PHE A 49 -3.74 10.03 -10.07
C PHE A 49 -2.69 10.32 -8.97
N ASP A 50 -3.05 10.00 -7.72
CA ASP A 50 -2.19 10.26 -6.57
C ASP A 50 -0.86 9.50 -6.72
N PRO A 51 0.29 10.20 -6.80
CA PRO A 51 1.58 9.60 -7.09
C PRO A 51 2.06 8.67 -5.96
N SER A 52 1.67 8.94 -4.71
CA SER A 52 2.05 8.11 -3.57
C SER A 52 1.24 6.80 -3.55
N ALA A 53 -0.05 6.86 -3.87
CA ALA A 53 -0.87 5.66 -4.04
C ALA A 53 -0.36 4.82 -5.22
N PHE A 54 -0.04 5.47 -6.35
CA PHE A 54 0.52 4.77 -7.51
C PHE A 54 1.84 4.04 -7.18
N SER A 55 2.78 4.74 -6.52
CA SER A 55 4.06 4.17 -6.12
C SER A 55 3.91 3.00 -5.13
N PHE A 56 2.91 3.05 -4.24
CA PHE A 56 2.59 1.89 -3.40
C PHE A 56 2.22 0.67 -4.24
N PHE A 57 1.35 0.84 -5.25
CA PHE A 57 0.93 -0.29 -6.06
C PHE A 57 1.98 -0.76 -7.07
N SER A 58 2.88 0.11 -7.55
CA SER A 58 3.88 -0.24 -8.58
C SER A 58 5.24 -0.67 -8.02
N GLU A 59 5.73 -0.02 -6.96
CA GLU A 59 7.12 -0.19 -6.47
C GLU A 59 7.22 -1.15 -5.28
N VAL A 60 6.11 -1.45 -4.61
CA VAL A 60 6.09 -2.37 -3.46
C VAL A 60 5.72 -3.77 -3.93
N ASP A 61 6.42 -4.79 -3.44
CA ASP A 61 6.06 -6.18 -3.76
C ASP A 61 4.66 -6.55 -3.24
N GLU A 62 3.92 -7.38 -3.98
CA GLU A 62 2.55 -7.80 -3.65
C GLU A 62 2.39 -8.32 -2.21
N SER A 63 3.31 -9.19 -1.77
CA SER A 63 3.28 -9.74 -0.41
C SER A 63 3.42 -8.67 0.68
N ILE A 64 4.15 -7.59 0.39
CA ILE A 64 4.34 -6.46 1.29
C ILE A 64 3.11 -5.55 1.23
N GLN A 65 2.52 -5.35 0.04
CA GLN A 65 1.26 -4.62 -0.11
C GLN A 65 0.15 -5.29 0.72
N ILE A 66 -0.05 -6.61 0.58
CA ILE A 66 -1.05 -7.37 1.34
C ILE A 66 -0.79 -7.26 2.85
N SER A 67 0.46 -7.39 3.27
CA SER A 67 0.83 -7.24 4.70
C SER A 67 0.52 -5.84 5.22
N PHE A 68 0.74 -4.79 4.42
CA PHE A 68 0.43 -3.41 4.79
C PHE A 68 -1.07 -3.15 4.86
N LEU A 69 -1.87 -3.74 3.97
CA LEU A 69 -3.34 -3.63 4.01
C LEU A 69 -3.92 -4.30 5.27
N ASP A 70 -3.44 -5.49 5.61
CA ASP A 70 -3.82 -6.20 6.83
C ASP A 70 -3.46 -5.39 8.08
N GLU A 71 -2.22 -4.86 8.11
CA GLU A 71 -1.70 -4.04 9.21
C GLU A 71 -2.49 -2.74 9.41
N MET A 72 -2.84 -2.05 8.32
CA MET A 72 -3.56 -0.77 8.37
C MET A 72 -5.08 -0.94 8.37
N HIS A 73 -5.57 -2.17 8.43
CA HIS A 73 -7.00 -2.51 8.35
C HIS A 73 -7.70 -1.89 7.14
N VAL A 74 -6.99 -1.84 6.00
CA VAL A 74 -7.54 -1.37 4.73
C VAL A 74 -8.27 -2.52 4.05
N ASP A 75 -9.45 -2.24 3.51
CA ASP A 75 -10.21 -3.22 2.73
C ASP A 75 -9.41 -3.67 1.49
N PRO A 76 -9.00 -4.95 1.40
CA PRO A 76 -8.24 -5.45 0.27
C PRO A 76 -9.01 -5.38 -1.04
N MET A 77 -10.35 -5.44 -1.03
CA MET A 77 -11.14 -5.27 -2.25
C MET A 77 -11.05 -3.83 -2.77
N ALA A 78 -11.20 -2.84 -1.89
CA ALA A 78 -11.07 -1.43 -2.27
C ALA A 78 -9.67 -1.11 -2.82
N ALA A 79 -8.62 -1.62 -2.17
CA ALA A 79 -7.25 -1.43 -2.62
C ALA A 79 -6.98 -2.13 -3.97
N SER A 80 -7.54 -3.31 -4.18
CA SER A 80 -7.40 -4.04 -5.45
C SER A 80 -8.16 -3.35 -6.60
N ASP A 81 -9.35 -2.82 -6.33
CA ASP A 81 -10.10 -2.00 -7.28
C ASP A 81 -9.32 -0.76 -7.69
N LEU A 82 -8.67 -0.11 -6.72
CA LEU A 82 -7.82 1.05 -6.97
C LEU A 82 -6.58 0.67 -7.79
N ALA A 83 -5.92 -0.45 -7.45
CA ALA A 83 -4.79 -0.98 -8.23
C ALA A 83 -5.18 -1.30 -9.67
N ARG A 84 -6.39 -1.83 -9.92
CA ARG A 84 -6.91 -2.07 -11.28
C ARG A 84 -7.08 -0.78 -12.07
N LYS A 85 -7.59 0.28 -11.45
CA LYS A 85 -7.70 1.61 -12.09
C LYS A 85 -6.33 2.17 -12.44
N PHE A 86 -5.38 2.13 -11.51
CA PHE A 86 -4.01 2.57 -11.76
C PHE A 86 -3.33 1.74 -12.86
N SER A 87 -3.56 0.42 -12.88
CA SER A 87 -3.05 -0.46 -13.93
C SER A 87 -3.58 -0.08 -15.31
N ALA A 88 -4.88 0.21 -15.43
CA ALA A 88 -5.47 0.67 -16.69
C ALA A 88 -4.87 2.00 -17.16
N LEU A 89 -4.61 2.94 -16.23
CA LEU A 89 -4.01 4.24 -16.53
C LEU A 89 -2.52 4.13 -16.90
N ALA A 90 -1.78 3.24 -16.24
CA ALA A 90 -0.35 3.04 -16.47
C ALA A 90 -0.06 2.18 -17.71
N GLY A 91 -1.05 1.45 -18.22
CA GLY A 91 -0.91 0.59 -19.40
C GLY A 91 -0.18 -0.74 -19.15
N TYR A 92 0.01 -1.13 -17.88
CA TYR A 92 0.59 -2.41 -17.51
C TYR A 92 -0.05 -2.97 -16.23
N PRO A 93 0.02 -4.29 -15.98
CA PRO A 93 -0.70 -4.89 -14.88
C PRO A 93 0.09 -4.79 -13.57
N LEU A 94 -0.49 -4.11 -12.57
CA LEU A 94 0.13 -3.91 -11.25
C LEU A 94 -0.01 -5.17 -10.37
N PRO A 95 0.94 -5.43 -9.45
CA PRO A 95 0.96 -6.61 -8.58
C PRO A 95 -0.40 -6.95 -7.95
N LEU A 96 -0.96 -6.04 -7.15
CA LEU A 96 -2.23 -6.28 -6.46
C LEU A 96 -3.45 -6.31 -7.39
N ALA A 97 -3.35 -5.68 -8.57
CA ALA A 97 -4.43 -5.70 -9.56
C ALA A 97 -4.64 -7.09 -10.20
N ARG A 98 -3.64 -7.97 -10.12
CA ARG A 98 -3.70 -9.35 -10.65
C ARG A 98 -4.13 -10.37 -9.59
N ALA A 99 -4.00 -10.03 -8.32
CA ALA A 99 -4.16 -10.94 -7.19
C ALA A 99 -5.61 -11.08 -6.70
N ALA A 100 -6.52 -10.21 -7.17
CA ALA A 100 -7.91 -10.11 -6.75
C ALA A 100 -8.91 -10.76 -7.72
#